data_AF-A0A2S9FHU0-F1
#
_entry.id   AF-A0A2S9FHU0-F1
#
_cell.length_a   1.000
_cell.length_b   1.000
_cell.length_c   1.000
_cell.angle_alpha   90.00
_cell.angle_beta   90.00
_cell.angle_gamma   90.00
#
_symmetry.space_group_name_H-M   'P 1'
#
loop_
_entity.id
_entity.type
_entity.pdbx_description
1 polymer ?
#
loop_
_entity_poly.entity_id
_entity_poly.type
_entity_poly.pdbx_seq_one_letter_code
_entity_poly.pdbx_strand_id
1 'polypeptide(L)'
;AAPGVGKTYAMLGEAHRRLERGTDLVAAIVETHGRKKTAELFEGLETVPPKILEYRGRSFAELDVDAVLRRNPQVVLVDELAHTNAPGSKNPKRWQDIDELLDAGITVVTTVNVQHLESLNDVVAQITGIEQQEKVPDEVVRAADQIELVDITPEALRRRLAHGNVYAPDRIDAALSNYFRRGNLTALRELALLWLADQVDAALEKYRADNKITDTWEARERVVVA
;
A
#
# COMPACT_ATOMS: atom_id res chain seq x y z
N ALA A 1 -3.50 5.51 5.44
CA ALA A 1 -3.20 5.60 6.89
C ALA A 1 -3.20 4.25 7.62
N ALA A 2 -4.21 3.38 7.50
CA ALA A 2 -4.30 2.14 8.29
C ALA A 2 -4.93 0.97 7.51
N PRO A 3 -4.93 -0.27 8.02
CA PRO A 3 -5.73 -1.36 7.49
C PRO A 3 -7.23 -1.00 7.48
N GLY A 4 -7.96 -1.42 6.44
CA GLY A 4 -9.41 -1.18 6.34
C GLY A 4 -9.83 0.17 5.73
N VAL A 5 -8.90 1.07 5.39
CA VAL A 5 -9.21 2.34 4.71
C VAL A 5 -9.74 2.14 3.28
N GLY A 6 -9.42 1.00 2.65
CA GLY A 6 -9.94 0.63 1.32
C GLY A 6 -8.92 0.59 0.20
N LYS A 7 -7.61 0.50 0.49
CA LYS A 7 -6.54 0.49 -0.52
C LYS A 7 -6.75 -0.54 -1.64
N THR A 8 -6.97 -1.81 -1.29
CA THR A 8 -7.25 -2.86 -2.29
C THR A 8 -8.51 -2.57 -3.11
N TYR A 9 -9.54 -2.00 -2.49
CA TYR A 9 -10.76 -1.61 -3.21
C TYR A 9 -10.48 -0.48 -4.21
N ALA A 10 -9.66 0.51 -3.83
CA ALA A 10 -9.24 1.59 -4.71
C ALA A 10 -8.34 1.08 -5.85
N MET A 11 -7.39 0.18 -5.56
CA MET A 11 -6.54 -0.49 -6.56
C MET A 11 -7.38 -1.25 -7.59
N LEU A 12 -8.39 -2.02 -7.16
CA LEU A 12 -9.30 -2.70 -8.08
C LEU A 12 -10.16 -1.71 -8.88
N GLY A 13 -10.58 -0.60 -8.27
CA GLY A 13 -11.25 0.47 -9.00
C GLY A 13 -10.38 1.07 -10.11
N GLU A 14 -9.08 1.25 -9.87
CA GLU A 14 -8.13 1.66 -10.90
C GLU A 14 -7.94 0.59 -11.98
N ALA A 15 -7.90 -0.69 -11.60
CA ALA A 15 -7.82 -1.79 -12.54
C ALA A 15 -8.98 -1.79 -13.55
N HIS A 16 -10.21 -1.61 -13.06
CA HIS A 16 -11.40 -1.49 -13.92
C HIS A 16 -11.31 -0.30 -14.88
N ARG A 17 -10.90 0.88 -14.40
CA ARG A 17 -10.70 2.05 -15.27
C ARG A 17 -9.65 1.83 -16.37
N ARG A 18 -8.63 0.99 -16.12
CA ARG A 18 -7.62 0.64 -17.12
C ARG A 18 -8.14 -0.38 -18.12
N LEU A 19 -8.86 -1.39 -17.65
CA LEU A 19 -9.52 -2.38 -18.50
C LEU A 19 -10.56 -1.75 -19.43
N GLU A 20 -11.37 -0.81 -18.93
CA GLU A 20 -12.32 -0.03 -19.74
C GLU A 20 -11.65 0.74 -20.89
N ARG A 21 -10.36 1.07 -20.74
CA ARG A 21 -9.52 1.72 -21.75
C ARG A 21 -8.72 0.73 -22.61
N GLY A 22 -8.95 -0.57 -22.44
CA GLY A 22 -8.29 -1.64 -23.20
C GLY A 22 -6.85 -1.92 -22.80
N THR A 23 -6.44 -1.54 -21.58
CA THR A 23 -5.10 -1.87 -21.05
C THR A 23 -4.99 -3.37 -20.75
N ASP A 24 -3.90 -4.01 -21.17
CA ASP A 24 -3.60 -5.41 -20.81
C ASP A 24 -3.17 -5.49 -19.35
N LEU A 25 -4.02 -6.07 -18.50
CA LEU A 25 -3.84 -6.07 -17.05
C LEU A 25 -4.13 -7.45 -16.47
N VAL A 26 -3.26 -7.88 -15.54
CA VAL A 26 -3.48 -9.09 -14.74
C VAL A 26 -3.36 -8.79 -13.25
N ALA A 27 -4.05 -9.57 -12.43
CA ALA A 27 -3.90 -9.55 -10.99
C ALA A 27 -3.04 -10.73 -10.54
N ALA A 28 -1.94 -10.46 -9.84
CA ALA A 28 -1.02 -11.51 -9.39
C ALA A 28 -1.15 -11.79 -7.89
N ILE A 29 -1.26 -10.73 -7.07
CA ILE A 29 -1.56 -10.85 -5.64
C ILE A 29 -2.57 -9.75 -5.28
N VAL A 30 -3.76 -10.15 -4.80
CA VAL A 30 -4.82 -9.25 -4.36
C VAL A 30 -5.46 -9.81 -3.09
N GLU A 31 -5.47 -8.99 -2.03
CA GLU A 31 -5.96 -9.40 -0.73
C GLU A 31 -7.37 -8.86 -0.47
N THR A 32 -8.37 -9.66 -0.82
CA THR A 32 -9.78 -9.28 -0.59
C THR A 32 -10.14 -9.29 0.90
N HIS A 33 -9.40 -10.03 1.73
CA HIS A 33 -9.64 -10.27 3.16
C HIS A 33 -11.11 -10.62 3.49
N GLY A 34 -11.76 -11.40 2.63
CA GLY A 34 -13.16 -11.82 2.80
C GLY A 34 -14.19 -10.70 2.62
N ARG A 35 -13.80 -9.54 2.10
CA ARG A 35 -14.71 -8.40 1.91
C ARG A 35 -15.51 -8.58 0.63
N LYS A 36 -16.82 -8.84 0.76
CA LYS A 36 -17.73 -9.12 -0.37
C LYS A 36 -17.58 -8.12 -1.53
N LYS A 37 -17.66 -6.81 -1.25
CA LYS A 37 -17.53 -5.77 -2.30
C LYS A 37 -16.18 -5.74 -2.99
N THR A 38 -15.10 -6.11 -2.29
CA THR A 38 -13.76 -6.20 -2.86
C THR A 38 -13.62 -7.46 -3.71
N ALA A 39 -14.20 -8.58 -3.26
CA ALA A 39 -14.27 -9.81 -4.05
C ALA A 39 -15.10 -9.63 -5.33
N GLU A 40 -16.25 -8.95 -5.26
CA GLU A 40 -17.08 -8.60 -6.43
C GLU A 40 -16.32 -7.76 -7.45
N LEU A 41 -15.44 -6.84 -7.02
CA LEU A 41 -14.57 -6.08 -7.94
C LEU A 41 -13.40 -6.89 -8.48
N PHE A 42 -12.94 -7.89 -7.75
CA PHE A 42 -11.85 -8.76 -8.18
C PHE A 42 -12.33 -9.80 -9.19
N GLU A 43 -13.59 -10.22 -9.07
CA GLU A 43 -14.22 -11.18 -9.98
C GLU A 43 -14.18 -10.68 -11.43
N GLY A 44 -13.76 -11.57 -12.34
CA GLY A 44 -13.66 -11.27 -13.77
C GLY A 44 -12.35 -10.62 -14.22
N LEU A 45 -11.45 -10.26 -13.30
CA LEU A 45 -10.07 -9.88 -13.68
C LEU A 45 -9.28 -11.13 -14.11
N GLU A 46 -8.43 -10.99 -15.13
CA GLU A 46 -7.45 -12.03 -15.45
C GLU A 46 -6.46 -12.17 -14.28
N THR A 47 -6.19 -13.40 -13.84
CA THR A 47 -5.32 -13.67 -12.69
C THR A 47 -4.13 -14.53 -13.06
N VAL A 48 -2.96 -14.19 -12.54
CA VAL A 48 -1.80 -15.09 -12.49
C VAL A 48 -1.85 -15.86 -11.16
N PRO A 49 -1.94 -17.20 -11.16
CA PRO A 49 -1.97 -17.97 -9.92
C PRO A 49 -0.72 -17.74 -9.06
N PRO A 50 -0.85 -17.69 -7.73
CA PRO A 50 0.30 -17.53 -6.86
C PRO A 50 1.17 -18.79 -6.84
N LYS A 51 2.46 -18.60 -6.58
CA LYS A 51 3.39 -19.69 -6.31
C LYS A 51 3.19 -20.18 -4.88
N ILE A 52 2.94 -21.47 -4.72
CA ILE A 52 2.80 -22.08 -3.39
C ILE A 52 4.16 -22.55 -2.89
N LEU A 53 4.58 -22.04 -1.74
CA LEU A 53 5.80 -22.41 -1.05
C LEU A 53 5.48 -23.13 0.26
N GLU A 54 6.16 -24.25 0.53
CA GLU A 54 6.02 -25.00 1.77
C GLU A 54 7.20 -24.70 2.71
N TYR A 55 6.88 -24.29 3.94
CA TYR A 55 7.89 -24.05 4.97
C TYR A 55 7.37 -24.48 6.34
N ARG A 56 8.12 -25.37 7.02
CA ARG A 56 7.78 -25.93 8.35
C ARG A 56 6.34 -26.48 8.44
N GLY A 57 5.89 -27.18 7.40
CA GLY A 57 4.55 -27.78 7.35
C GLY A 57 3.40 -26.79 7.16
N ARG A 58 3.69 -25.54 6.77
CA ARG A 58 2.70 -24.54 6.35
C ARG A 58 2.93 -24.18 4.89
N SER A 59 1.83 -23.92 4.18
CA SER A 59 1.85 -23.45 2.79
C SER A 59 1.63 -21.93 2.77
N PHE A 60 2.42 -21.25 1.95
CA PHE A 60 2.36 -19.81 1.73
C PHE A 60 2.11 -19.55 0.25
N ALA A 61 1.18 -18.66 -0.06
CA ALA A 61 0.93 -18.21 -1.42
C ALA A 61 1.74 -16.92 -1.64
N GLU A 62 2.65 -16.94 -2.62
CA GLU A 62 3.50 -15.80 -2.96
C GLU A 62 3.36 -15.40 -4.43
N LEU A 63 3.82 -14.19 -4.74
CA LEU A 63 3.88 -13.68 -6.11
C LEU A 63 4.73 -14.61 -6.99
N ASP A 64 4.16 -15.13 -8.08
CA ASP A 64 4.90 -15.86 -9.11
C ASP A 64 5.46 -14.87 -10.15
N VAL A 65 6.59 -14.24 -9.81
CA VAL A 65 7.28 -13.26 -10.68
C VAL A 65 7.55 -13.86 -12.06
N ASP A 66 8.06 -15.11 -12.11
CA ASP A 66 8.38 -15.76 -13.39
C ASP A 66 7.12 -15.98 -14.25
N ALA A 67 5.98 -16.30 -13.64
CA ALA A 67 4.72 -16.43 -14.38
C ALA A 67 4.20 -15.09 -14.90
N VAL A 68 4.31 -14.01 -14.10
CA VAL A 68 3.95 -12.66 -14.55
C VAL A 68 4.85 -12.23 -15.71
N LEU A 69 6.17 -12.43 -15.60
CA LEU A 69 7.13 -12.12 -16.67
C LEU A 69 6.85 -12.91 -17.95
N ARG A 70 6.51 -14.21 -17.85
CA ARG A 70 6.09 -15.02 -19.00
C ARG A 70 4.79 -14.52 -19.63
N ARG A 71 3.83 -14.06 -18.83
CA ARG A 71 2.58 -13.48 -19.31
C ARG A 71 2.78 -12.10 -19.94
N ASN A 72 3.81 -11.37 -19.52
CA ASN A 72 4.22 -10.06 -20.03
C ASN A 72 3.05 -9.06 -20.19
N PRO A 73 2.26 -8.80 -19.13
CA PRO A 73 1.17 -7.83 -19.17
C PRO A 73 1.70 -6.39 -19.24
N GLN A 74 0.88 -5.43 -19.66
CA GLN A 74 1.24 -4.01 -19.51
C GLN A 74 1.18 -3.57 -18.05
N VAL A 75 0.21 -4.08 -17.29
CA VAL A 75 -0.01 -3.75 -15.87
C VAL A 75 -0.22 -5.00 -15.04
N VAL A 76 0.35 -5.03 -13.84
CA VAL A 76 0.09 -6.07 -12.83
C VAL A 76 -0.34 -5.48 -11.49
N LEU A 77 -1.34 -6.10 -10.85
CA LEU A 77 -1.75 -5.77 -9.49
C LEU A 77 -1.01 -6.64 -8.47
N VAL A 78 -0.36 -5.99 -7.50
CA VAL A 78 0.41 -6.64 -6.44
C VAL A 78 0.14 -5.94 -5.10
N ASP A 79 -0.72 -6.49 -4.26
CA ASP A 79 -1.01 -5.95 -2.92
C ASP A 79 0.17 -6.10 -1.94
N GLU A 80 0.17 -5.24 -0.91
CA GLU A 80 1.08 -5.30 0.24
C GLU A 80 2.59 -5.18 -0.10
N LEU A 81 2.99 -4.00 -0.62
CA LEU A 81 4.38 -3.68 -0.98
C LEU A 81 5.41 -4.02 0.11
N ALA A 82 5.05 -3.84 1.38
CA ALA A 82 5.93 -4.07 2.52
C ALA A 82 6.04 -5.54 2.95
N HIS A 83 5.33 -6.46 2.30
CA HIS A 83 5.30 -7.88 2.66
C HIS A 83 6.70 -8.49 2.71
N THR A 84 6.90 -9.40 3.67
CA THR A 84 8.11 -10.23 3.77
C THR A 84 7.81 -11.58 3.17
N ASN A 85 8.47 -11.88 2.06
CA ASN A 85 8.21 -13.11 1.32
C ASN A 85 8.54 -14.33 2.16
N ALA A 86 7.77 -15.41 1.95
CA ALA A 86 7.96 -16.66 2.66
C ALA A 86 9.38 -17.23 2.45
N PRO A 87 9.95 -17.92 3.46
CA PRO A 87 11.25 -18.57 3.32
C PRO A 87 11.30 -19.52 2.12
N GLY A 88 12.37 -19.44 1.32
CA GLY A 88 12.51 -20.17 0.06
C GLY A 88 12.14 -19.35 -1.18
N SER A 89 11.61 -18.14 -1.00
CA SER A 89 11.47 -17.15 -2.08
C SER A 89 12.83 -16.67 -2.58
N LYS A 90 12.90 -16.29 -3.87
CA LYS A 90 14.10 -15.73 -4.49
C LYS A 90 14.51 -14.43 -3.80
N ASN A 91 13.55 -13.51 -3.62
CA ASN A 91 13.74 -12.26 -2.90
C ASN A 91 13.12 -12.33 -1.51
N PRO A 92 13.75 -11.74 -0.49
CA PRO A 92 13.17 -11.65 0.86
C PRO A 92 12.00 -10.67 0.98
N LYS A 93 11.87 -9.68 0.09
CA LYS A 93 10.83 -8.64 0.18
C LYS A 93 10.04 -8.52 -1.12
N ARG A 94 8.73 -8.31 -1.01
CA ARG A 94 7.84 -8.15 -2.17
C ARG A 94 8.19 -6.94 -3.03
N TRP A 95 8.70 -5.86 -2.43
CA TRP A 95 9.16 -4.71 -3.22
C TRP A 95 10.32 -5.06 -4.17
N GLN A 96 11.16 -6.05 -3.85
CA GLN A 96 12.22 -6.51 -4.74
C GLN A 96 11.66 -7.36 -5.90
N ASP A 97 10.61 -8.14 -5.63
CA ASP A 97 9.88 -8.81 -6.72
C ASP A 97 9.24 -7.80 -7.67
N ILE A 98 8.73 -6.69 -7.12
CA ILE A 98 8.18 -5.58 -7.89
C ILE A 98 9.28 -4.90 -8.72
N ASP A 99 10.48 -4.68 -8.16
CA ASP A 99 11.62 -4.14 -8.91
C ASP A 99 11.95 -5.02 -10.14
N GLU A 100 11.93 -6.35 -10.01
CA GLU A 100 12.14 -7.24 -11.16
C GLU A 100 11.07 -7.09 -12.25
N LEU A 101 9.82 -6.84 -11.87
CA LEU A 101 8.72 -6.60 -12.80
C LEU A 101 8.87 -5.23 -13.49
N LEU A 102 9.26 -4.20 -12.74
CA LEU A 102 9.52 -2.86 -13.25
C LEU A 102 10.72 -2.87 -14.22
N ASP A 103 11.79 -3.60 -13.92
CA ASP A 103 12.98 -3.78 -14.77
C ASP A 103 12.64 -4.45 -16.11
N ALA A 104 11.59 -5.28 -16.14
CA ALA A 104 11.06 -5.88 -17.36
C ALA A 104 10.12 -4.94 -18.15
N GLY A 105 9.86 -3.72 -17.65
CA GLY A 105 8.97 -2.74 -18.26
C GLY A 105 7.49 -2.94 -17.95
N ILE A 106 7.15 -3.78 -16.96
CA ILE A 106 5.77 -4.01 -16.53
C ILE A 106 5.38 -2.94 -15.51
N THR A 107 4.26 -2.25 -15.73
CA THR A 107 3.74 -1.29 -14.75
C THR A 107 3.14 -2.03 -13.57
N VAL A 108 3.49 -1.66 -12.34
CA VAL A 108 2.94 -2.29 -11.13
C VAL A 108 2.00 -1.32 -10.40
N VAL A 109 0.80 -1.79 -10.04
CA VAL A 109 -0.07 -1.08 -9.08
C VAL A 109 -0.04 -1.87 -7.77
N THR A 110 0.33 -1.19 -6.69
CA THR A 110 0.51 -1.82 -5.37
C THR A 110 -0.17 -1.01 -4.26
N THR A 111 -0.23 -1.60 -3.06
CA THR A 111 -0.75 -0.93 -1.87
C THR A 111 0.22 -1.02 -0.70
N VAL A 112 0.29 0.06 0.08
CA VAL A 112 1.14 0.12 1.28
C VAL A 112 0.45 0.92 2.39
N ASN A 113 0.68 0.55 3.64
CA ASN A 113 0.30 1.38 4.78
C ASN A 113 1.50 2.19 5.25
N VAL A 114 1.26 3.44 5.65
CA VAL A 114 2.27 4.36 6.21
C VAL A 114 3.05 3.75 7.38
N GLN A 115 2.42 2.84 8.15
CA GLN A 115 3.04 2.15 9.28
C GLN A 115 4.27 1.31 8.89
N HIS A 116 4.37 0.89 7.63
CA HIS A 116 5.47 0.05 7.16
C HIS A 116 6.66 0.86 6.64
N LEU A 117 6.53 2.18 6.50
CA LEU A 117 7.64 3.02 6.06
C LEU A 117 8.75 3.00 7.10
N GLU A 118 9.97 2.72 6.67
CA GLU A 118 11.13 2.58 7.54
C GLU A 118 11.30 3.79 8.46
N SER A 119 11.24 5.00 7.91
CA SER A 119 11.39 6.25 8.65
C SER A 119 10.34 6.51 9.74
N LEU A 120 9.17 5.86 9.64
CA LEU A 120 8.03 6.12 10.53
C LEU A 120 7.85 5.04 11.61
N ASN A 121 8.62 3.96 11.57
CA ASN A 121 8.46 2.81 12.46
C ASN A 121 8.47 3.18 13.94
N ASP A 122 9.45 3.96 14.39
CA ASP A 122 9.63 4.29 15.80
C ASP A 122 8.45 5.12 16.33
N VAL A 123 8.02 6.12 15.55
CA VAL A 123 6.89 6.98 15.90
C VAL A 123 5.58 6.17 15.89
N VAL A 124 5.39 5.30 14.89
CA VAL A 124 4.25 4.39 14.80
C VAL A 124 4.20 3.44 15.99
N ALA A 125 5.34 2.88 16.41
CA ALA A 125 5.42 2.00 17.57
C ALA A 125 5.09 2.75 18.86
N GLN A 126 5.54 3.99 19.02
CA GLN A 126 5.18 4.85 20.17
C GLN A 126 3.67 5.16 20.20
N ILE A 127 3.07 5.44 19.05
CA ILE A 127 1.63 5.74 18.94
C ILE A 127 0.78 4.50 19.22
N THR A 128 1.15 3.36 18.63
CA THR A 128 0.30 2.16 18.58
C THR A 128 0.63 1.15 19.67
N GLY A 129 1.82 1.21 20.25
CA GLY A 129 2.38 0.20 21.14
C GLY A 129 2.77 -1.10 20.42
N ILE A 130 2.78 -1.12 19.08
CA ILE A 130 3.04 -2.32 18.27
C ILE A 130 4.24 -2.07 17.35
N GLU A 131 5.30 -2.86 17.56
CA GLU A 131 6.43 -2.90 16.64
C GLU A 131 6.02 -3.54 15.31
N GLN A 132 6.35 -2.88 14.20
CA GLN A 132 6.09 -3.40 12.87
C GLN A 132 7.25 -4.30 12.44
N GLN A 133 6.93 -5.55 12.12
CA GLN A 133 7.91 -6.53 11.63
C GLN A 133 8.22 -6.32 10.15
N GLU A 134 7.19 -5.93 9.40
CA GLU A 134 7.28 -5.71 7.96
C GLU A 134 7.53 -4.24 7.66
N LYS A 135 8.62 -3.99 6.94
CA LYS A 135 9.13 -2.67 6.62
C LYS A 135 9.44 -2.54 5.13
N VAL A 136 9.36 -1.32 4.63
CA VAL A 136 9.77 -0.93 3.28
C VAL A 136 10.57 0.37 3.37
N PRO A 137 11.74 0.45 2.70
CA PRO A 137 12.50 1.70 2.62
C PRO A 137 11.66 2.81 2.00
N ASP A 138 11.75 4.01 2.56
CA ASP A 138 11.01 5.18 2.05
C ASP A 138 11.30 5.49 0.58
N GLU A 139 12.55 5.28 0.16
CA GLU A 139 13.01 5.50 -1.21
C GLU A 139 12.29 4.62 -2.24
N VAL A 140 11.98 3.37 -1.88
CA VAL A 140 11.20 2.45 -2.73
C VAL A 140 9.80 3.03 -2.98
N VAL A 141 9.16 3.58 -1.95
CA VAL A 141 7.82 4.17 -2.09
C VAL A 141 7.89 5.52 -2.83
N ARG A 142 8.92 6.33 -2.57
CA ARG A 142 9.14 7.63 -3.23
C ARG A 142 9.54 7.50 -4.70
N ALA A 143 10.08 6.37 -5.11
CA ALA A 143 10.41 6.08 -6.50
C ALA A 143 9.17 5.85 -7.38
N ALA A 144 7.98 5.66 -6.79
CA ALA A 144 6.75 5.49 -7.55
C ALA A 144 6.44 6.73 -8.40
N ASP A 145 6.10 6.50 -9.68
CA ASP A 145 5.68 7.58 -10.60
C ASP A 145 4.43 8.31 -10.11
N GLN A 146 3.57 7.61 -9.37
CA GLN A 146 2.34 8.17 -8.81
C GLN A 146 2.04 7.54 -7.44
N ILE A 147 1.66 8.38 -6.48
CA ILE A 147 1.19 7.97 -5.16
C ILE A 147 -0.23 8.52 -4.95
N GLU A 148 -1.19 7.65 -4.66
CA GLU A 148 -2.56 8.02 -4.33
C GLU A 148 -2.83 7.77 -2.84
N LEU A 149 -3.19 8.82 -2.11
CA LEU A 149 -3.59 8.69 -0.71
C LEU A 149 -5.05 8.25 -0.60
N VAL A 150 -5.24 7.00 -0.18
CA VAL A 150 -6.56 6.48 0.23
C VAL A 150 -6.82 6.83 1.69
N ASP A 151 -7.65 7.86 1.90
CA ASP A 151 -7.95 8.43 3.21
C ASP A 151 -9.40 8.18 3.68
N ILE A 152 -9.59 8.12 5.00
CA ILE A 152 -10.89 7.99 5.67
C ILE A 152 -10.77 8.59 7.07
N THR A 153 -11.84 9.21 7.57
CA THR A 153 -11.82 9.74 8.93
C THR A 153 -11.69 8.62 9.96
N PRO A 154 -11.01 8.86 11.11
CA PRO A 154 -10.92 7.89 12.19
C PRO A 154 -12.29 7.33 12.63
N GLU A 155 -13.31 8.18 12.72
CA GLU A 155 -14.66 7.79 13.12
C GLU A 155 -15.32 6.87 12.08
N ALA A 156 -15.18 7.18 10.80
CA ALA A 156 -15.74 6.36 9.73
C ALA A 156 -15.02 5.01 9.63
N LEU A 157 -13.69 4.97 9.81
CA LEU A 157 -12.95 3.71 9.87
C LEU A 157 -13.41 2.87 11.06
N ARG A 158 -13.48 3.43 12.26
CA ARG A 158 -13.95 2.69 13.45
C ARG A 158 -15.36 2.14 13.27
N ARG A 159 -16.27 2.94 12.70
CA ARG A 159 -17.63 2.48 12.36
C ARG A 159 -17.60 1.32 11.37
N ARG A 160 -16.74 1.40 10.33
CA ARG A 160 -16.57 0.33 9.34
C ARG A 160 -16.08 -0.97 9.99
N LEU A 161 -15.16 -0.89 10.94
CA LEU A 161 -14.66 -2.04 11.70
C LEU A 161 -15.74 -2.64 12.60
N ALA A 162 -16.50 -1.80 13.31
CA ALA A 162 -17.57 -2.22 14.21
C ALA A 162 -18.70 -2.98 13.48
N HIS A 163 -18.94 -2.66 12.21
CA HIS A 163 -19.90 -3.37 11.37
C HIS A 163 -19.37 -4.71 10.80
N GLY A 164 -18.21 -5.21 11.24
CA GLY A 164 -17.75 -6.59 10.99
C GLY A 164 -17.11 -6.85 9.62
N ASN A 165 -16.80 -5.81 8.84
CA ASN A 165 -16.30 -5.97 7.47
C ASN A 165 -14.77 -6.07 7.36
N VAL A 166 -14.04 -6.18 8.47
CA VAL A 166 -12.56 -6.13 8.47
C VAL A 166 -11.93 -7.11 9.46
N TYR A 167 -12.55 -7.37 10.62
CA TYR A 167 -12.08 -8.34 11.61
C TYR A 167 -13.17 -9.34 11.96
N ALA A 168 -12.76 -10.54 12.36
CA ALA A 168 -13.65 -11.52 12.96
C ALA A 168 -14.29 -10.94 14.24
N PRO A 169 -15.58 -11.20 14.52
CA PRO A 169 -16.34 -10.55 15.60
C PRO A 169 -15.67 -10.59 16.97
N ASP A 170 -15.00 -11.70 17.29
CA ASP A 170 -14.27 -11.96 18.53
C ASP A 170 -13.03 -11.07 18.71
N ARG A 171 -12.48 -10.51 17.63
CA ARG A 171 -11.29 -9.64 17.65
C ARG A 171 -11.60 -8.16 17.51
N ILE A 172 -12.85 -7.80 17.19
CA ILE A 172 -13.25 -6.42 16.92
C ILE A 172 -12.99 -5.53 18.14
N ASP A 173 -13.48 -5.93 19.32
CA ASP A 173 -13.37 -5.09 20.52
C ASP A 173 -11.92 -4.89 20.95
N ALA A 174 -11.09 -5.94 20.87
CA ALA A 174 -9.67 -5.86 21.16
C ALA A 174 -8.92 -4.97 20.15
N ALA A 175 -9.26 -5.06 18.86
CA ALA A 175 -8.67 -4.22 17.82
C ALA A 175 -9.07 -2.74 18.01
N LEU A 176 -10.36 -2.46 18.25
CA LEU A 176 -10.91 -1.13 18.50
C LEU A 176 -10.37 -0.49 19.78
N SER A 177 -10.09 -1.30 20.80
CA SER A 177 -9.58 -0.85 22.09
C SER A 177 -8.06 -0.74 22.14
N ASN A 178 -7.33 -1.15 21.10
CA ASN A 178 -5.87 -1.05 21.03
C ASN A 178 -5.45 -0.25 19.79
N TYR A 179 -5.13 -0.92 18.69
CA TYR A 179 -4.60 -0.28 17.48
C TYR A 179 -5.54 0.79 16.91
N PHE A 180 -6.85 0.53 16.87
CA PHE A 180 -7.86 1.39 16.25
C PHE A 180 -8.52 2.38 17.23
N ARG A 181 -7.78 2.79 18.27
CA ARG A 181 -8.17 3.95 19.08
C ARG A 181 -8.21 5.19 18.22
N ARG A 182 -9.15 6.10 18.52
CA ARG A 182 -9.30 7.37 17.79
C ARG A 182 -7.99 8.15 17.70
N GLY A 183 -7.27 8.28 18.82
CA GLY A 183 -5.97 8.97 18.89
C GLY A 183 -4.94 8.38 17.93
N ASN A 184 -4.78 7.05 17.96
CA ASN A 184 -3.84 6.34 17.09
C ASN A 184 -4.17 6.57 15.61
N LEU A 185 -5.44 6.44 15.23
CA LEU A 185 -5.88 6.63 13.86
C LEU A 185 -5.71 8.08 13.38
N THR A 186 -5.96 9.06 14.25
CA THR A 186 -5.70 10.48 13.94
C THR A 186 -4.21 10.70 13.70
N ALA A 187 -3.35 10.20 14.59
CA ALA A 187 -1.91 10.37 14.47
C ALA A 187 -1.34 9.67 13.22
N LEU A 188 -1.78 8.43 12.93
CA LEU A 188 -1.38 7.72 11.70
C LEU A 188 -1.85 8.42 10.42
N ARG A 189 -3.02 9.07 10.46
CA ARG A 189 -3.52 9.87 9.34
C ARG A 189 -2.68 11.12 9.14
N GLU A 190 -2.34 11.82 10.22
CA GLU A 190 -1.44 12.98 10.19
C GLU A 190 -0.06 12.59 9.64
N LEU A 191 0.55 11.51 10.14
CA LEU A 191 1.81 10.99 9.61
C LEU A 191 1.75 10.68 8.12
N ALA A 192 0.65 10.09 7.64
CA ALA A 192 0.47 9.82 6.22
C ALA A 192 0.38 11.08 5.37
N LEU A 193 -0.27 12.13 5.89
CA LEU A 193 -0.40 13.42 5.20
C LEU A 193 0.93 14.18 5.18
N LEU A 194 1.64 14.23 6.31
CA LEU A 194 2.95 14.86 6.41
C LEU A 194 3.97 14.18 5.49
N TRP A 195 4.05 12.84 5.53
CA TRP A 195 4.97 12.10 4.66
C TRP A 195 4.68 12.33 3.18
N LEU A 196 3.41 12.44 2.79
CA LEU A 196 3.03 12.77 1.41
C LEU A 196 3.40 14.20 1.04
N ALA A 197 3.20 15.17 1.94
CA ALA A 197 3.61 16.55 1.72
C ALA A 197 5.13 16.66 1.51
N ASP A 198 5.92 15.99 2.34
CA ASP A 198 7.39 15.94 2.21
C ASP A 198 7.83 15.37 0.84
N GLN A 199 7.09 14.39 0.31
CA GLN A 199 7.37 13.85 -1.03
C GLN A 199 7.11 14.89 -2.11
N VAL A 200 5.99 15.62 -2.03
CA VAL A 200 5.61 16.63 -3.03
C VAL A 200 6.65 17.74 -3.06
N ASP A 201 7.14 18.15 -1.89
CA ASP A 201 8.21 19.14 -1.77
C ASP A 201 9.52 18.63 -2.39
N ALA A 202 9.92 17.38 -2.11
CA ALA A 202 11.12 16.78 -2.70
C ALA A 202 11.02 16.67 -4.24
N ALA A 203 9.84 16.31 -4.77
CA ALA A 203 9.61 16.25 -6.21
C ALA A 203 9.68 17.64 -6.86
N LEU A 204 9.15 18.67 -6.18
CA LEU A 204 9.23 20.06 -6.64
C LEU A 204 10.67 20.59 -6.61
N GLU A 205 11.44 20.27 -5.57
CA GLU A 205 12.87 20.63 -5.48
C GLU A 205 13.69 19.97 -6.60
N LYS A 206 13.47 18.67 -6.86
CA LYS A 206 14.13 17.97 -7.96
C LYS A 206 13.79 18.60 -9.31
N TYR A 207 12.51 18.89 -9.56
CA TYR A 207 12.08 19.57 -10.78
C TYR A 207 12.73 20.96 -10.93
N ARG A 208 12.85 21.74 -9.85
CA ARG A 208 13.53 23.04 -9.86
C ARG A 208 15.00 22.90 -10.21
N ALA A 209 15.70 21.93 -9.63
CA ALA A 209 17.10 21.67 -9.90
C ALA A 209 17.33 21.29 -11.37
N ASP A 210 16.53 20.35 -11.88
CA ASP A 210 16.63 19.85 -13.26
C ASP A 210 16.33 20.95 -14.29
N ASN A 211 15.38 21.84 -13.98
CA ASN A 211 14.97 22.94 -14.85
C ASN A 211 15.67 24.28 -14.56
N LYS A 212 16.64 24.32 -13.63
CA LYS A 212 17.39 25.53 -13.22
C LYS A 212 16.49 26.72 -12.86
N ILE A 213 15.36 26.45 -12.23
CA ILE A 213 14.38 27.49 -11.85
C ILE A 213 14.86 28.12 -10.54
N THR A 214 15.25 29.40 -10.59
CA THR A 214 15.75 30.17 -9.43
C THR A 214 14.71 31.06 -8.78
N ASP A 215 13.51 31.18 -9.36
CA ASP A 215 12.46 32.06 -8.85
C ASP A 215 11.71 31.44 -7.67
N THR A 216 11.56 32.21 -6.59
CA THR A 216 10.79 31.84 -5.40
C THR A 216 9.29 31.84 -5.69
N TRP A 217 8.68 30.66 -5.76
CA TRP A 217 7.23 30.52 -5.63
C TRP A 217 6.84 30.53 -4.14
N GLU A 218 5.88 31.37 -3.77
CA GLU A 218 5.28 31.42 -2.43
C GLU A 218 4.42 30.17 -2.15
N ALA A 219 5.05 29.01 -2.01
CA ALA A 219 4.45 27.87 -1.33
C ALA A 219 5.07 27.79 0.07
N ARG A 220 4.55 28.60 1.00
CA ARG A 220 4.89 28.48 2.43
C ARG A 220 3.63 28.17 3.22
N GLU A 221 3.71 27.13 4.06
CA GLU A 221 2.86 27.02 5.23
C GLU A 221 2.97 28.30 6.07
N ARG A 222 1.82 28.93 6.35
CA ARG A 222 1.71 30.01 7.32
C ARG A 222 1.17 29.41 8.62
N VAL A 223 2.06 29.16 9.58
CA VAL A 223 1.63 28.97 10.97
C VAL A 223 1.29 30.36 11.52
N VAL A 224 -0.01 30.63 11.68
CA VAL A 224 -0.50 31.81 12.39
C VAL A 224 -0.62 31.44 13.86
N VAL A 225 0.25 32.00 14.70
CA VAL A 225 0.08 31.97 16.15
C VAL A 225 -0.69 33.22 16.55
N ALA A 226 -1.84 33.04 17.19
CA ALA A 226 -2.62 34.11 17.82
C ALA A 226 -2.22 34.28 19.29
#